data_AF-A0A1H5DS07-F1
#
_entry.id   AF-A0A1H5DS07-F1
#
_cell.length_a   1.000
_cell.length_b   1.000
_cell.length_c   1.000
_cell.angle_alpha   90.00
_cell.angle_beta   90.00
_cell.angle_gamma   90.00
#
_symmetry.space_group_name_H-M   'P 1'
#
loop_
_entity.id
_entity.type
_entity.pdbx_description
1 polymer ?
#
loop_
_entity_poly.entity_id
_entity_poly.type
_entity_poly.pdbx_seq_one_letter_code
_entity_poly.pdbx_strand_id
1 'polypeptide(L)'
;MQLQVPQRWLQRQATSFVGIALILAMSISLAWQSADWLRLLRAPVAASSNSTSEAPAAVVNPEIGQLFGTSSAASDGPAPSTNLRLTLLGSFVHADPQRSTAIILSEGSTAQRYSVNNEISSGVRLHSVAADRVELLRNGRRESLSFPLNSSTAGSLQSNTQEVMADPLEQLSEMESDDLSQLRERMDALRQQMQDSGSLPETAEPTEQPMEEN
;
A
#
# COMPACT_ATOMS: atom_id res chain seq x y z
N MET A 1 10.95 -70.62 -27.24
CA MET A 1 12.07 -69.67 -27.07
C MET A 1 11.49 -68.36 -26.56
N GLN A 2 11.76 -68.03 -25.30
CA GLN A 2 11.26 -66.83 -24.62
C GLN A 2 12.16 -65.64 -24.99
N LEU A 3 11.61 -64.59 -25.60
CA LEU A 3 12.32 -63.36 -25.94
C LEU A 3 12.41 -62.46 -24.69
N GLN A 4 13.54 -62.53 -23.99
CA GLN A 4 13.88 -61.56 -22.95
C GLN A 4 14.41 -60.28 -23.59
N VAL A 5 13.62 -59.22 -23.56
CA VAL A 5 14.03 -57.88 -24.03
C VAL A 5 14.94 -57.24 -22.96
N PRO A 6 16.12 -56.68 -23.32
CA PRO A 6 17.06 -56.16 -22.34
C PRO A 6 16.54 -54.86 -21.70
N GLN A 7 16.08 -54.94 -20.45
CA GLN A 7 15.49 -53.84 -19.66
C GLN A 7 16.38 -52.59 -19.48
N ARG A 8 17.68 -52.67 -19.80
CA ARG A 8 18.66 -51.61 -19.54
C ARG A 8 18.58 -50.44 -20.53
N TRP A 9 18.05 -50.67 -21.73
CA TRP A 9 17.86 -49.61 -22.74
C TRP A 9 16.66 -48.72 -22.39
N LEU A 10 15.63 -49.32 -21.80
CA LEU A 10 14.41 -48.62 -21.37
C LEU A 10 14.66 -47.63 -20.22
N GLN A 11 15.62 -47.93 -19.35
CA GLN A 11 15.99 -47.08 -18.20
C GLN A 11 16.69 -45.77 -18.61
N ARG A 12 17.42 -45.75 -19.75
CA ARG A 12 18.09 -44.54 -20.25
C ARG A 12 17.11 -43.60 -20.96
N GLN A 13 16.09 -44.14 -21.61
CA GLN A 13 15.01 -43.36 -22.19
C GLN A 13 14.04 -42.82 -21.11
N ALA A 14 13.93 -43.51 -19.96
CA ALA A 14 13.00 -43.16 -18.89
C ALA A 14 13.23 -41.75 -18.32
N THR A 15 14.48 -41.33 -18.12
CA THR A 15 14.78 -39.96 -17.65
C THR A 15 14.40 -38.89 -18.66
N SER A 16 14.56 -39.17 -19.96
CA SER A 16 14.16 -38.25 -21.02
C SER A 16 12.62 -38.12 -21.09
N PHE A 17 11.90 -39.24 -20.96
CA PHE A 17 10.43 -39.22 -20.86
C PHE A 17 9.93 -38.52 -19.60
N VAL A 18 10.61 -38.69 -18.46
CA VAL A 18 10.29 -37.96 -17.22
C VAL A 18 10.51 -36.46 -17.41
N GLY A 19 11.62 -36.04 -18.02
CA GLY A 19 11.88 -34.63 -18.31
C GLY A 19 10.83 -34.02 -19.24
N ILE A 20 10.48 -34.71 -20.33
CA ILE A 20 9.43 -34.27 -21.28
C ILE A 20 8.07 -34.19 -20.59
N ALA A 21 7.72 -35.19 -19.78
CA ALA A 21 6.48 -35.19 -19.00
C ALA A 21 6.43 -34.03 -18.00
N LEU A 22 7.55 -33.70 -17.36
CA LEU A 22 7.65 -32.57 -16.42
C LEU A 22 7.48 -31.23 -17.14
N ILE A 23 8.11 -31.06 -18.32
CA ILE A 23 7.94 -29.86 -19.16
C ILE A 23 6.49 -29.72 -19.62
N LEU A 24 5.85 -30.81 -20.04
CA LEU A 24 4.43 -30.81 -20.43
C LEU A 24 3.52 -30.46 -19.25
N ALA A 25 3.75 -31.07 -18.08
CA ALA A 25 2.98 -30.78 -16.87
C ALA A 25 3.12 -29.31 -16.44
N MET A 26 4.34 -28.76 -16.50
CA MET A 26 4.63 -27.37 -16.20
C MET A 26 3.99 -26.42 -17.20
N SER A 27 3.95 -26.78 -18.49
CA SER A 27 3.28 -26.01 -19.54
C SER A 27 1.76 -26.01 -19.36
N ILE A 28 1.16 -27.15 -19.03
CA ILE A 28 -0.27 -27.24 -18.67
C ILE A 28 -0.57 -26.36 -17.46
N SER A 29 0.25 -26.45 -16.40
CA SER A 29 0.07 -25.64 -15.19
C SER A 29 0.13 -24.15 -15.50
N LEU A 30 1.09 -23.73 -16.33
CA LEU A 30 1.24 -22.33 -16.75
C LEU A 30 0.08 -21.85 -17.64
N ALA A 31 -0.47 -22.70 -18.49
CA ALA A 31 -1.66 -22.39 -19.28
C ALA A 31 -2.89 -22.18 -18.39
N TRP A 32 -3.02 -22.95 -17.31
CA TRP A 32 -4.12 -22.80 -16.35
C TRP A 32 -3.97 -21.53 -15.50
N GLN A 33 -2.76 -21.25 -15.01
CA GLN A 33 -2.47 -20.03 -14.24
C GLN A 33 -2.67 -18.76 -15.09
N SER A 34 -2.26 -18.79 -16.35
CA SER A 34 -2.46 -17.66 -17.25
C SER A 34 -3.94 -17.47 -17.61
N ALA A 35 -4.73 -18.54 -17.76
CA ALA A 35 -6.16 -18.45 -17.99
C ALA A 35 -6.91 -17.79 -16.81
N ASP A 36 -6.52 -18.10 -15.57
CA ASP A 36 -7.12 -17.48 -14.37
C ASP A 36 -6.81 -15.98 -14.29
N TRP A 37 -5.56 -15.60 -14.57
CA TRP A 37 -5.17 -14.19 -14.64
C TRP A 37 -5.87 -13.43 -15.77
N LEU A 38 -5.97 -14.03 -16.97
CA LEU A 38 -6.74 -13.46 -18.08
C LEU A 38 -8.23 -13.35 -17.74
N ARG A 39 -8.79 -14.26 -16.94
CA ARG A 39 -10.20 -14.20 -16.51
C ARG A 39 -10.44 -13.04 -15.57
N LEU A 40 -9.53 -12.75 -14.64
CA LEU A 40 -9.59 -11.56 -13.77
C LEU A 40 -9.52 -10.26 -14.59
N LEU A 41 -8.70 -10.25 -15.63
CA LEU A 41 -8.55 -9.10 -16.55
C LEU A 41 -9.73 -8.96 -17.54
N ARG A 42 -10.39 -10.06 -17.89
CA ARG A 42 -11.51 -10.14 -18.86
C ARG A 42 -12.86 -10.38 -18.21
N ALA A 43 -13.04 -10.13 -16.92
CA ALA A 43 -14.36 -10.18 -16.31
C ALA A 43 -14.97 -8.76 -16.27
N PRO A 44 -15.59 -8.23 -17.34
CA PRO A 44 -16.83 -7.50 -17.19
C PRO A 44 -17.95 -8.51 -16.88
N VAL A 45 -18.91 -8.10 -16.06
CA VAL A 45 -19.97 -8.91 -15.45
C VAL A 45 -20.57 -9.92 -16.44
N ALA A 46 -20.22 -11.20 -16.29
CA ALA A 46 -20.99 -12.28 -16.87
C ALA A 46 -22.09 -12.60 -15.86
N ALA A 47 -23.30 -12.12 -16.13
CA ALA A 47 -24.49 -12.51 -15.41
C ALA A 47 -24.56 -14.04 -15.34
N SER A 48 -24.39 -14.61 -14.15
CA SER A 48 -24.74 -16.01 -13.89
C SER A 48 -26.24 -16.16 -14.14
N SER A 49 -26.60 -16.71 -15.28
CA SER A 49 -27.96 -17.17 -15.55
C SER A 49 -28.21 -18.45 -14.74
N ASN A 50 -28.56 -18.28 -13.46
CA ASN A 50 -29.05 -19.36 -12.63
C ASN A 50 -30.56 -19.22 -12.44
N SER A 51 -31.27 -20.22 -12.97
CA SER A 51 -32.54 -20.79 -12.50
C SER A 51 -33.78 -19.89 -12.37
N THR A 52 -34.73 -20.16 -13.27
CA THR A 52 -36.19 -20.20 -13.08
C THR A 52 -36.68 -19.92 -11.67
N SER A 53 -37.27 -18.74 -11.47
CA SER A 53 -38.27 -18.49 -10.43
C SER A 53 -39.37 -17.65 -11.07
N GLU A 54 -40.48 -18.32 -11.36
CA GLU A 54 -41.70 -17.74 -11.88
C GLU A 54 -42.37 -16.92 -10.76
N ALA A 55 -42.31 -15.59 -10.89
CA ALA A 55 -43.13 -14.64 -10.14
C ALA A 55 -43.60 -13.56 -11.12
N PRO A 56 -44.87 -13.14 -11.07
CA PRO A 56 -45.51 -12.42 -12.15
C PRO A 56 -44.86 -11.05 -12.35
N ALA A 57 -44.32 -10.82 -13.53
CA ALA A 57 -43.85 -9.52 -13.95
C ALA A 57 -45.05 -8.55 -13.96
N ALA A 58 -45.12 -7.69 -12.96
CA ALA A 58 -45.89 -6.46 -13.07
C ALA A 58 -45.40 -5.76 -14.34
N VAL A 59 -46.31 -5.56 -15.30
CA VAL A 59 -46.06 -4.84 -16.55
C VAL A 59 -45.81 -3.38 -16.20
N VAL A 60 -44.58 -3.07 -15.79
CA VAL A 60 -44.11 -1.71 -15.65
C VAL A 60 -43.79 -1.23 -17.06
N ASN A 61 -44.66 -0.36 -17.57
CA ASN A 61 -44.52 0.22 -18.90
C ASN A 61 -43.13 0.89 -19.00
N PRO A 62 -42.23 0.44 -19.89
CA PRO A 62 -40.82 0.85 -19.91
C PRO A 62 -40.63 2.35 -20.22
N GLU A 63 -41.65 3.01 -20.74
CA GLU A 63 -41.63 4.46 -20.99
C GLU A 63 -41.75 5.28 -19.71
N ILE A 64 -42.57 4.86 -18.74
CA ILE A 64 -42.73 5.59 -17.47
C ILE A 64 -41.47 5.43 -16.61
N GLY A 65 -40.82 4.26 -16.66
CA GLY A 65 -39.58 4.00 -15.92
C GLY A 65 -38.38 4.86 -16.35
N GLN A 66 -38.39 5.39 -17.59
CA GLN A 66 -37.34 6.30 -18.07
C GLN A 66 -37.54 7.74 -17.59
N LEU A 67 -38.79 8.16 -17.33
CA LEU A 67 -39.12 9.51 -16.84
C LEU A 67 -38.67 9.74 -15.39
N PHE A 68 -38.50 8.67 -14.61
CA PHE A 68 -38.06 8.72 -13.21
C PHE A 68 -36.61 8.27 -13.01
N GLY A 69 -35.89 7.96 -14.09
CA GLY A 69 -34.60 7.29 -14.04
C GLY A 69 -34.77 5.83 -13.62
N THR A 70 -34.32 4.90 -14.45
CA THR A 70 -34.37 3.47 -14.13
C THR A 70 -33.47 3.19 -12.91
N SER A 71 -34.03 3.19 -11.71
CA SER A 71 -33.41 2.55 -10.55
C SER A 71 -33.49 1.03 -10.74
N SER A 72 -32.72 0.53 -11.69
CA SER A 72 -32.41 -0.89 -11.72
C SER A 72 -31.59 -1.16 -10.47
N ALA A 73 -32.12 -1.98 -9.56
CA ALA A 73 -31.44 -2.43 -8.35
C ALA A 73 -30.10 -3.15 -8.64
N ALA A 74 -29.76 -3.38 -9.91
CA ALA A 74 -28.50 -3.90 -10.39
C ALA A 74 -27.78 -2.90 -11.33
N SER A 75 -27.77 -1.61 -11.00
CA SER A 75 -26.97 -0.64 -11.76
C SER A 75 -25.47 -0.90 -11.57
N ASP A 76 -24.88 -1.71 -12.43
CA ASP A 76 -23.44 -2.04 -12.50
C ASP A 76 -22.56 -0.82 -12.83
N GLY A 77 -23.14 0.38 -12.80
CA GLY A 77 -22.46 1.65 -12.93
C GLY A 77 -21.82 2.11 -11.62
N PRO A 78 -20.91 3.10 -11.68
CA PRO A 78 -20.22 3.62 -10.51
C PRO A 78 -21.21 4.10 -9.44
N ALA A 79 -21.07 3.58 -8.22
CA ALA A 79 -21.86 4.06 -7.08
C ALA A 79 -21.49 5.53 -6.76
N PRO A 80 -22.47 6.38 -6.43
CA PRO A 80 -22.22 7.76 -6.06
C PRO A 80 -21.36 7.84 -4.79
N SER A 81 -20.52 8.87 -4.67
CA SER A 81 -19.69 9.08 -3.48
C SER A 81 -20.55 9.18 -2.21
N THR A 82 -20.12 8.54 -1.13
CA THR A 82 -20.81 8.59 0.16
C THR A 82 -20.63 9.95 0.81
N ASN A 83 -21.66 10.38 1.55
CA ASN A 83 -21.60 11.57 2.41
C ASN A 83 -21.45 11.20 3.89
N LEU A 84 -21.20 9.92 4.20
CA LEU A 84 -20.95 9.47 5.57
C LEU A 84 -19.58 9.98 6.04
N ARG A 85 -19.48 10.27 7.34
CA ARG A 85 -18.22 10.65 7.99
C ARG A 85 -17.39 9.42 8.33
N LEU A 86 -17.02 8.71 7.28
CA LEU A 86 -16.16 7.53 7.31
C LEU A 86 -14.88 7.83 6.54
N THR A 87 -13.78 7.24 6.99
CA THR A 87 -12.50 7.32 6.30
C THR A 87 -12.02 5.90 5.99
N LEU A 88 -11.76 5.62 4.71
CA LEU A 88 -11.14 4.37 4.29
C LEU A 88 -9.63 4.44 4.57
N LEU A 89 -9.13 3.61 5.49
CA LEU A 89 -7.71 3.55 5.84
C LEU A 89 -6.98 2.41 5.13
N GLY A 90 -7.69 1.35 4.76
CA GLY A 90 -7.09 0.21 4.05
C GLY A 90 -8.12 -0.63 3.32
N SER A 91 -7.69 -1.24 2.21
CA SER A 91 -8.49 -2.15 1.40
C SER A 91 -7.68 -3.40 1.08
N PHE A 92 -8.27 -4.58 1.31
CA PHE A 92 -7.68 -5.88 1.06
C PHE A 92 -8.60 -6.69 0.14
N VAL A 93 -8.27 -6.68 -1.15
CA VAL A 93 -9.01 -7.44 -2.17
C VAL A 93 -8.50 -8.88 -2.19
N HIS A 94 -9.43 -9.82 -2.05
CA HIS A 94 -9.14 -11.25 -2.13
C HIS A 94 -9.69 -11.83 -3.46
N ALA A 95 -9.09 -12.90 -3.97
CA ALA A 95 -9.52 -13.55 -5.24
C ALA A 95 -10.99 -14.01 -5.19
N ASP A 96 -11.42 -14.49 -4.03
CA ASP A 96 -12.82 -14.62 -3.65
C ASP A 96 -13.34 -13.29 -3.06
N PRO A 97 -14.24 -12.55 -3.74
CA PRO A 97 -14.71 -11.24 -3.31
C PRO A 97 -15.37 -11.22 -1.93
N GLN A 98 -15.99 -12.32 -1.50
CA GLN A 98 -16.66 -12.40 -0.20
C GLN A 98 -15.66 -12.46 0.97
N ARG A 99 -14.40 -12.82 0.70
CA ARG A 99 -13.32 -12.82 1.69
C ARG A 99 -12.53 -11.52 1.75
N SER A 100 -12.86 -10.55 0.90
CA SER A 100 -12.23 -9.23 0.94
C SER A 100 -12.57 -8.50 2.24
N THR A 101 -11.68 -7.59 2.65
CA THR A 101 -11.82 -6.86 3.90
C THR A 101 -11.36 -5.42 3.77
N ALA A 102 -11.92 -4.52 4.56
CA ALA A 102 -11.51 -3.11 4.60
C ALA A 102 -11.24 -2.67 6.04
N ILE A 103 -10.35 -1.70 6.22
CA ILE A 103 -10.16 -0.98 7.48
C ILE A 103 -10.80 0.39 7.33
N ILE A 104 -11.85 0.63 8.13
CA ILE A 104 -12.66 1.83 8.06
C ILE A 104 -12.63 2.50 9.44
N LEU A 105 -12.39 3.80 9.45
CA LEU A 105 -12.51 4.66 10.61
C LEU A 105 -13.86 5.39 10.54
N SER A 106 -14.66 5.29 11.58
CA SER A 106 -15.83 6.17 11.76
C SER A 106 -15.44 7.36 12.62
N GLU A 107 -15.99 8.54 12.31
CA GLU A 107 -15.84 9.72 13.16
C GLU A 107 -16.25 9.40 14.60
N GLY A 108 -15.37 9.70 15.55
CA GLY A 108 -15.59 9.45 16.99
C GLY A 108 -15.43 7.99 17.43
N SER A 109 -15.00 7.09 16.55
CA SER A 109 -14.71 5.68 16.88
C SER A 109 -13.26 5.32 16.55
N THR A 110 -12.84 4.11 16.95
CA THR A 110 -11.54 3.57 16.51
C THR A 110 -11.65 2.94 15.12
N ALA A 111 -10.53 2.83 14.42
CA ALA A 111 -10.48 2.11 13.16
C ALA A 111 -10.75 0.62 13.38
N GLN A 112 -11.63 0.04 12.57
CA GLN A 112 -11.97 -1.38 12.65
C GLN A 112 -11.91 -2.04 11.28
N ARG A 113 -11.66 -3.35 11.30
CA ARG A 113 -11.63 -4.21 10.11
C ARG A 113 -13.01 -4.82 9.88
N TYR A 114 -13.55 -4.64 8.67
CA TYR A 114 -14.89 -5.12 8.27
C TYR A 114 -14.80 -6.04 7.05
N SER A 115 -15.43 -7.20 7.14
CA SER A 115 -15.59 -8.13 6.00
C SER A 115 -16.83 -7.78 5.20
N VAL A 116 -16.93 -8.30 3.98
CA VAL A 116 -18.11 -8.11 3.14
C VAL A 116 -19.37 -8.55 3.89
N ASN A 117 -20.43 -7.75 3.79
CA ASN A 117 -21.70 -7.81 4.52
C ASN A 117 -21.65 -7.47 6.03
N ASN A 118 -20.51 -7.15 6.63
CA ASN A 118 -20.49 -6.63 8.01
C ASN A 118 -21.14 -5.25 8.09
N GLU A 119 -21.84 -5.01 9.19
CA GLU A 119 -22.37 -3.69 9.54
C GLU A 119 -21.25 -2.79 10.08
N ILE A 120 -21.16 -1.59 9.52
CA ILE A 120 -20.16 -0.56 9.89
C ILE A 120 -20.78 0.43 10.87
N SER A 121 -22.02 0.85 10.59
CA SER A 121 -22.84 1.71 11.43
C SER A 121 -24.32 1.40 11.17
N SER A 122 -25.23 1.99 11.96
CA SER A 122 -26.66 1.67 11.89
C SER A 122 -27.22 1.75 10.47
N GLY A 123 -27.56 0.59 9.90
CA GLY A 123 -28.14 0.48 8.55
C GLY A 123 -27.15 0.70 7.40
N VAL A 124 -25.85 0.71 7.68
CA VAL A 124 -24.75 0.79 6.71
C VAL A 124 -23.89 -0.46 6.80
N ARG A 125 -23.78 -1.20 5.70
CA ARG A 125 -22.93 -2.40 5.61
C ARG A 125 -21.92 -2.32 4.49
N LEU A 126 -20.81 -3.04 4.63
CA LEU A 126 -19.84 -3.20 3.56
C LEU A 126 -20.43 -4.09 2.46
N HIS A 127 -20.56 -3.58 1.24
CA HIS A 127 -21.12 -4.32 0.11
C HIS A 127 -20.05 -4.99 -0.75
N SER A 128 -19.01 -4.25 -1.11
CA SER A 128 -17.89 -4.75 -1.92
C SER A 128 -16.62 -3.97 -1.59
N VAL A 129 -15.47 -4.56 -1.92
CA VAL A 129 -14.14 -3.99 -1.64
C VAL A 129 -13.36 -3.99 -2.94
N ALA A 130 -12.91 -2.81 -3.38
CA ALA A 130 -12.07 -2.59 -4.53
C ALA A 130 -10.72 -2.00 -4.11
N ALA A 131 -9.76 -1.94 -5.03
CA ALA A 131 -8.39 -1.51 -4.70
C ALA A 131 -8.30 -0.05 -4.23
N ASP A 132 -9.14 0.82 -4.75
CA ASP A 132 -9.13 2.27 -4.57
C ASP A 132 -10.34 2.83 -3.80
N ARG A 133 -11.35 1.98 -3.57
CA ARG A 133 -12.61 2.33 -2.90
C ARG A 133 -13.27 1.11 -2.27
N VAL A 134 -14.25 1.36 -1.42
CA VAL A 134 -15.21 0.35 -0.96
C VAL A 134 -16.62 0.79 -1.30
N GLU A 135 -17.49 -0.17 -1.59
CA GLU A 135 -18.91 0.12 -1.76
C GLU A 135 -19.64 -0.22 -0.46
N LEU A 136 -20.50 0.69 -0.04
CA LEU A 136 -21.34 0.61 1.13
C LEU A 136 -22.78 0.43 0.67
N LEU A 137 -23.56 -0.33 1.42
CA LEU A 137 -25.00 -0.39 1.24
C LEU A 137 -25.67 0.30 2.42
N ARG A 138 -26.41 1.38 2.13
CA ARG A 138 -27.17 2.16 3.10
C ARG A 138 -28.64 2.21 2.71
N ASN A 139 -29.53 1.67 3.53
CA ASN A 139 -30.97 1.63 3.27
C ASN A 139 -31.32 1.09 1.85
N GLY A 140 -30.58 0.07 1.39
CA GLY A 140 -30.78 -0.52 0.06
C GLY A 140 -30.13 0.23 -1.10
N ARG A 141 -29.47 1.37 -0.88
CA ARG A 141 -28.72 2.13 -1.90
C ARG A 141 -27.22 1.90 -1.77
N ARG A 142 -26.53 1.70 -2.91
CA ARG A 142 -25.06 1.63 -2.97
C ARG A 142 -24.45 3.02 -2.95
N GLU A 143 -23.37 3.18 -2.19
CA GLU A 143 -22.55 4.38 -2.11
C GLU A 143 -21.07 3.99 -2.12
N SER A 144 -20.19 4.82 -2.68
CA SER A 144 -18.74 4.57 -2.76
C SER A 144 -17.99 5.39 -1.72
N LEU A 145 -17.10 4.76 -0.96
CA LEU A 145 -16.13 5.43 -0.09
C LEU A 145 -14.72 5.20 -0.64
N SER A 146 -14.12 6.26 -1.16
CA SER A 146 -12.75 6.24 -1.70
C SER A 146 -11.72 6.58 -0.61
N PHE A 147 -10.44 6.30 -0.88
CA PHE A 147 -9.36 6.78 -0.02
C PHE A 147 -9.37 8.32 0.08
N PRO A 148 -8.99 8.88 1.24
CA PRO A 148 -8.81 10.32 1.36
C PRO A 148 -7.73 10.79 0.38
N LEU A 149 -8.05 11.78 -0.45
CA LEU A 149 -7.04 12.44 -1.28
C LEU A 149 -6.20 13.33 -0.37
N ASN A 150 -4.89 13.12 -0.35
CA ASN A 150 -3.97 14.01 0.36
C ASN A 150 -3.95 15.36 -0.39
N SER A 151 -4.78 16.32 0.04
CA SER A 151 -4.80 17.68 -0.51
C SER A 151 -3.46 18.43 -0.35
N SER A 152 -2.51 17.86 0.41
CA SER A 152 -1.20 18.43 0.70
C SER A 152 -0.31 18.63 -0.54
N THR A 153 -0.54 17.92 -1.63
CA THR A 153 0.29 18.05 -2.86
C THR A 153 -0.22 19.14 -3.81
N ALA A 154 -1.49 19.54 -3.71
CA ALA A 154 -2.08 20.59 -4.55
C ALA A 154 -1.95 21.99 -3.91
N GLY A 155 -1.86 22.09 -2.57
CA GLY A 155 -1.64 23.36 -1.87
C GLY A 155 -0.19 23.86 -1.89
N SER A 156 0.79 22.94 -2.01
CA SER A 156 2.21 23.29 -1.99
C SER A 156 2.73 23.91 -3.30
N LEU A 157 1.98 23.83 -4.40
CA LEU A 157 2.36 24.44 -5.68
C LEU A 157 1.81 25.86 -5.84
N GLN A 158 0.87 26.28 -4.99
CA GLN A 158 0.23 27.60 -5.08
C GLN A 158 0.70 28.58 -3.99
N SER A 159 1.44 28.12 -2.97
CA SER A 159 1.86 28.96 -1.83
C SER A 159 3.29 29.48 -1.90
N ASN A 160 4.02 29.28 -3.01
CA ASN A 160 5.42 29.71 -3.15
C ASN A 160 5.62 30.87 -4.16
N THR A 161 4.58 31.66 -4.44
CA THR A 161 4.69 32.83 -5.34
C THR A 161 4.38 34.17 -4.66
N GLN A 162 4.06 34.14 -3.36
CA GLN A 162 4.03 35.32 -2.51
C GLN A 162 4.95 35.02 -1.34
N GLU A 163 5.89 35.94 -1.08
CA GLU A 163 6.83 35.99 0.04
C GLU A 163 8.30 35.72 -0.35
N VAL A 164 9.07 36.80 -0.22
CA VAL A 164 10.52 36.88 -0.04
C VAL A 164 11.38 36.90 -1.32
N MET A 165 11.48 38.12 -1.85
CA MET A 165 12.65 38.64 -2.57
C MET A 165 13.86 38.80 -1.61
N ALA A 166 14.23 37.77 -0.86
CA ALA A 166 15.57 37.68 -0.27
C ALA A 166 16.33 36.72 -1.17
N ASP A 167 17.39 37.22 -1.79
CA ASP A 167 18.20 36.45 -2.71
C ASP A 167 18.72 35.22 -1.96
N PRO A 168 18.42 33.98 -2.39
CA PRO A 168 18.92 32.77 -1.71
C PRO A 168 20.46 32.74 -1.58
N LEU A 169 21.16 33.59 -2.35
CA LEU A 169 22.59 33.84 -2.22
C LEU A 169 22.98 34.60 -0.93
N GLU A 170 22.13 35.48 -0.39
CA GLU A 170 22.40 36.18 0.89
C GLU A 170 22.34 35.22 2.07
N GLN A 171 21.35 34.32 2.11
CA GLN A 171 21.24 33.31 3.18
C GLN A 171 22.41 32.32 3.19
N LEU A 172 22.93 31.94 2.02
CA LEU A 172 24.15 31.14 1.91
C LEU A 172 25.38 31.89 2.41
N SER A 173 25.47 33.20 2.12
CA SER A 173 26.61 34.03 2.55
C SER A 173 26.64 34.27 4.06
N GLU A 174 25.47 34.41 4.71
CA GLU A 174 25.38 34.52 6.18
C GLU A 174 25.86 33.23 6.85
N MET A 175 25.44 32.07 6.35
CA MET A 175 25.86 30.77 6.88
C MET A 175 27.38 30.55 6.75
N GLU A 176 27.97 30.89 5.59
CA GLU A 176 29.43 30.80 5.39
C GLU A 176 30.21 31.73 6.32
N SER A 177 29.67 32.92 6.63
CA SER A 177 30.32 33.87 7.55
C SER A 177 30.33 33.37 9.00
N ASP A 178 29.24 32.72 9.43
CA ASP A 178 29.15 32.09 10.74
C ASP A 178 30.15 30.92 10.86
N ASP A 179 30.22 30.06 9.85
CA ASP A 179 31.19 28.95 9.81
C ASP A 179 32.65 29.44 9.84
N LEU A 180 32.98 30.50 9.10
CA LEU A 180 34.33 31.08 9.08
C LEU A 180 34.74 31.68 10.43
N SER A 181 33.79 32.30 11.16
CA SER A 181 34.06 32.87 12.47
C SER A 181 34.34 31.79 13.52
N GLN A 182 33.58 30.69 13.51
CA GLN A 182 33.82 29.54 14.39
C GLN A 182 35.17 28.88 14.11
N LEU A 183 35.56 28.77 12.83
CA LEU A 183 36.84 28.19 12.46
C LEU A 183 38.00 29.07 12.95
N ARG A 184 37.86 30.40 12.88
CA ARG A 184 38.84 31.37 13.43
C ARG A 184 39.05 31.14 14.92
N GLU A 185 37.97 31.07 15.69
CA GLU A 185 38.01 30.92 17.14
C GLU A 185 38.66 29.59 17.54
N ARG A 186 38.34 28.52 16.80
CA ARG A 186 38.97 27.20 16.99
C ARG A 186 40.47 27.22 16.72
N MET A 187 40.91 27.97 15.70
CA MET A 187 42.32 28.11 15.37
C MET A 187 43.09 28.90 16.44
N ASP A 188 42.47 29.94 17.01
CA ASP A 188 43.07 30.71 18.11
C ASP A 188 43.18 29.90 19.39
N ALA A 189 42.16 29.11 19.75
CA ALA A 189 42.21 28.19 20.89
C ALA A 189 43.34 27.14 20.74
N LEU A 190 43.52 26.59 19.53
CA LEU A 190 44.58 25.63 19.24
C LEU A 190 45.97 26.26 19.34
N ARG A 191 46.08 27.53 18.92
CA ARG A 191 47.30 28.32 19.02
C ARG A 191 47.70 28.50 20.48
N GLN A 192 46.74 28.85 21.33
CA GLN A 192 46.93 29.02 22.78
C GLN A 192 47.43 27.74 23.44
N GLN A 193 46.84 26.60 23.08
CA GLN A 193 47.25 25.29 23.58
C GLN A 193 48.71 24.99 23.25
N MET A 194 49.17 25.31 22.04
CA MET A 194 50.58 25.10 21.65
C MET A 194 51.55 26.07 22.32
N GLN A 195 51.11 27.28 22.69
CA GLN A 195 51.94 28.21 23.46
C GLN A 195 52.11 27.77 24.91
N ASP A 196 51.04 27.31 25.54
CA ASP A 196 51.07 26.81 26.93
C ASP A 196 51.89 25.51 27.05
N SER A 197 51.84 24.67 26.01
CA SER A 197 52.66 23.45 25.91
C SER A 197 54.14 23.73 25.58
N GLY A 198 54.47 24.94 25.10
CA GLY A 198 55.79 25.31 24.60
C GLY A 198 56.69 26.07 25.59
N SER A 199 56.17 26.48 26.75
CA SER A 199 56.95 27.13 27.80
C SER A 199 57.40 26.16 28.88
N LEU A 200 58.56 25.52 28.69
CA LEU A 200 59.31 24.95 29.81
C LEU A 200 60.20 26.04 30.42
N PRO A 201 60.25 26.11 31.76
CA PRO A 201 61.53 25.86 32.41
C PRO A 201 61.40 24.92 33.62
N GLU A 202 62.35 23.98 33.69
CA GLU A 202 63.24 23.78 34.85
C GLU A 202 62.63 23.45 36.23
N THR A 203 62.94 22.23 36.70
CA THR A 203 63.29 21.86 38.08
C THR A 203 62.20 21.40 39.07
N ALA A 204 62.54 20.25 39.69
CA ALA A 204 62.20 19.72 41.02
C ALA A 204 61.11 18.65 41.16
N GLU A 205 61.59 17.48 41.62
CA GLU A 205 60.88 16.37 42.27
C GLU A 205 59.90 16.82 43.36
N PRO A 206 58.96 15.94 43.76
CA PRO A 206 58.97 15.53 45.16
C PRO A 206 58.78 14.01 45.39
N THR A 207 59.83 13.44 45.99
CA THR A 207 59.96 12.49 47.10
C THR A 207 58.72 12.18 47.98
N GLU A 208 58.80 11.00 48.62
CA GLU A 208 58.15 10.50 49.86
C GLU A 208 56.84 9.69 49.66
N GLN A 209 56.82 8.34 49.71
CA GLN A 209 56.99 7.37 50.83
C GLN A 209 56.07 7.63 52.06
N PRO A 210 55.72 6.63 52.91
CA PRO A 210 55.78 5.14 52.82
C PRO A 210 54.44 4.44 53.23
N MET A 211 54.12 3.22 52.77
CA MET A 211 54.30 1.88 53.39
C MET A 211 53.37 1.52 54.59
N GLU A 212 52.40 0.63 54.35
CA GLU A 212 51.77 -0.32 55.30
C GLU A 212 51.64 -1.64 54.50
N GLU A 213 52.55 -2.59 54.66
CA GLU A 213 52.52 -3.74 55.61
C GLU A 213 51.52 -4.85 55.22
N ASN A 214 52.02 -5.89 54.54
CA ASN A 214 51.87 -7.31 54.91
C ASN A 214 52.95 -8.14 54.19
#